data_AF-A0A920H4U5-F1
#
_entry.id   AF-A0A920H4U5-F1
#
_cell.length_a   1.000
_cell.length_b   1.000
_cell.length_c   1.000
_cell.angle_alpha   90.00
_cell.angle_beta   90.00
_cell.angle_gamma   90.00
#
_symmetry.space_group_name_H-M   'P 1'
#
loop_
_entity.id
_entity.type
_entity.pdbx_description
1 polymer ?
#
loop_
_entity_poly.entity_id
_entity_poly.type
_entity_poly.pdbx_seq_one_letter_code
_entity_poly.pdbx_strand_id
1 'polypeptide(L)'
;MSKFENYLELSGRSIEDVMTGTRVETEDDKKRAEDFALWKFSKENEPSWDSPWGDGRPGWHIECSTMISETLGKTIDFHCGGIDLIFPHHENEIAQSKGVDINENFANYWLHNGMLNLSGKKMSKSDGNVKLLNEYIDEYGGDVVRFFFLRAHYRSPQEFSEQLLEETKKTLSNLAEFTKGVVAEPNDNEIVETFIKCMNDDMNTPKLLGEIFEKIKDANNLDQENTKKIKQSVKYVFEVLGFQLKSSKKIS
;
A
#
# COMPACT_ATOMS: atom_id res chain seq x y z
N MET A 1 -26.93 4.74 15.12
CA MET A 1 -25.53 4.77 15.60
C MET A 1 -25.29 5.08 17.07
N SER A 2 -26.22 5.61 17.88
CA SER A 2 -26.08 5.63 19.37
C SER A 2 -26.15 4.24 20.03
N LYS A 3 -25.89 3.19 19.26
CA LYS A 3 -25.87 1.79 19.69
C LYS A 3 -24.48 1.16 19.55
N PHE A 4 -23.57 1.79 18.81
CA PHE A 4 -22.19 1.32 18.71
C PHE A 4 -21.30 2.29 19.47
N GLU A 5 -20.91 1.91 20.70
CA GLU A 5 -20.24 2.81 21.65
C GLU A 5 -18.83 3.23 21.21
N ASN A 6 -18.16 2.44 20.37
CA ASN A 6 -16.77 2.65 19.95
C ASN A 6 -16.63 3.09 18.48
N TYR A 7 -17.64 3.73 17.91
CA TYR A 7 -17.52 4.27 16.54
C TYR A 7 -16.47 5.39 16.50
N LEU A 8 -15.64 5.43 15.45
CA LEU A 8 -14.52 6.37 15.26
C LEU A 8 -13.23 6.03 16.04
N GLU A 9 -13.16 4.86 16.68
CA GLU A 9 -11.98 4.41 17.43
C GLU A 9 -10.76 4.21 16.51
N LEU A 10 -10.95 3.70 15.29
CA LEU A 10 -9.83 3.46 14.36
C LEU A 10 -9.28 4.77 13.81
N SER A 11 -10.16 5.67 13.38
CA SER A 11 -9.79 6.94 12.77
C SER A 11 -9.38 8.01 13.77
N GLY A 12 -9.79 7.88 15.04
CA GLY A 12 -9.58 8.88 16.09
C GLY A 12 -10.32 10.20 15.83
N ARG A 13 -11.28 10.21 14.90
CA ARG A 13 -12.06 11.40 14.54
C ARG A 13 -13.13 11.69 15.59
N SER A 14 -13.51 12.96 15.70
CA SER A 14 -14.70 13.33 16.46
C SER A 14 -15.96 13.22 15.58
N ILE A 15 -17.13 13.08 16.21
CA ILE A 15 -18.43 13.12 15.50
C ILE A 15 -18.61 14.46 14.77
N GLU A 16 -18.07 15.55 15.32
CA GLU A 16 -18.10 16.88 14.69
C GLU A 16 -17.30 16.91 13.38
N ASP A 17 -16.12 16.28 13.33
CA ASP A 17 -15.32 16.16 12.11
C ASP A 17 -16.06 15.40 11.01
N VAL A 18 -16.85 14.38 11.39
CA VAL A 18 -17.69 13.63 10.47
C VAL A 18 -18.82 14.52 9.94
N MET A 19 -19.53 15.22 10.82
CA MET A 19 -20.67 16.07 10.43
C MET A 19 -20.25 17.23 9.53
N THR A 20 -19.07 17.82 9.74
CA THR A 20 -18.56 18.93 8.92
C THR A 20 -18.02 18.48 7.55
N GLY A 21 -17.48 17.26 7.45
CA GLY A 21 -16.96 16.69 6.20
C GLY A 21 -18.03 16.05 5.30
N THR A 22 -19.17 15.67 5.87
CA THR A 22 -20.29 15.12 5.11
C THR A 22 -20.96 16.28 4.38
N ARG A 23 -20.82 16.36 3.05
CA ARG A 23 -21.64 17.29 2.26
C ARG A 23 -23.10 17.02 2.64
N VAL A 24 -23.75 18.02 3.21
CA VAL A 24 -25.16 18.00 3.64
C VAL A 24 -26.03 18.00 2.39
N GLU A 25 -25.94 16.95 1.58
CA GLU A 25 -27.09 16.46 0.85
C GLU A 25 -27.84 15.65 1.89
N THR A 26 -28.83 16.27 2.52
CA THR A 26 -29.82 15.59 3.35
C THR A 26 -30.51 14.54 2.49
N GLU A 27 -29.95 13.33 2.46
CA GLU A 27 -30.71 12.16 2.04
C GLU A 27 -31.79 11.99 3.12
N ASP A 28 -33.05 12.31 2.78
CA ASP A 28 -34.22 12.30 3.68
C ASP A 28 -34.51 10.91 4.28
N ASP A 29 -33.79 9.87 3.85
CA ASP A 29 -33.90 8.48 4.28
C ASP A 29 -32.97 8.11 5.45
N LYS A 30 -32.10 9.02 5.89
CA LYS A 30 -31.22 8.81 7.04
C LYS A 30 -31.81 9.38 8.33
N LYS A 31 -31.68 8.62 9.43
CA LYS A 31 -32.03 9.14 10.76
C LYS A 31 -30.95 10.08 11.29
N ARG A 32 -29.70 9.88 10.87
CA ARG A 32 -28.54 10.70 11.26
C ARG A 32 -27.52 10.86 10.13
N ALA A 33 -26.74 11.94 10.20
CA ALA A 33 -25.77 12.27 9.16
C ALA A 33 -24.68 11.20 9.00
N GLU A 34 -24.29 10.54 10.10
CA GLU A 34 -23.28 9.49 10.11
C GLU A 34 -23.78 8.12 9.61
N ASP A 35 -25.09 7.94 9.41
CA ASP A 35 -25.64 6.66 8.96
C ASP A 35 -25.15 6.34 7.52
N PHE A 36 -24.72 5.09 7.30
CA PHE A 36 -24.27 4.59 6.01
C PHE A 36 -25.14 3.43 5.49
N ALA A 37 -25.25 3.33 4.17
CA ALA A 37 -26.08 2.31 3.54
C ALA A 37 -25.41 0.92 3.59
N LEU A 38 -26.17 -0.09 4.04
CA LEU A 38 -25.83 -1.51 3.88
C LEU A 38 -26.34 -2.05 2.54
N TRP A 39 -27.52 -1.61 2.11
CA TRP A 39 -28.13 -1.93 0.83
C TRP A 39 -28.62 -0.65 0.18
N LYS A 40 -28.37 -0.49 -1.12
CA LYS A 40 -28.83 0.66 -1.90
C LYS A 40 -29.83 0.18 -2.94
N PHE A 41 -31.03 0.75 -2.93
CA PHE A 41 -32.01 0.52 -3.99
C PHE A 41 -31.44 0.96 -5.35
N SER A 42 -31.54 0.10 -6.34
CA SER A 42 -31.04 0.39 -7.68
C SER A 42 -32.03 1.29 -8.42
N LYS A 43 -31.51 2.28 -9.16
CA LYS A 43 -32.32 3.07 -10.09
C LYS A 43 -32.55 2.29 -11.39
N GLU A 44 -33.49 2.76 -12.19
CA GLU A 44 -33.72 2.21 -13.53
C GLU A 44 -32.42 2.23 -14.36
N ASN A 45 -32.06 1.09 -14.95
CA ASN A 45 -30.81 0.85 -15.69
C ASN A 45 -29.52 0.77 -14.85
N GLU A 46 -29.59 0.69 -13.53
CA GLU A 46 -28.43 0.29 -12.70
C GLU A 46 -28.39 -1.24 -12.52
N PRO A 47 -27.18 -1.83 -12.34
CA PRO A 47 -27.06 -3.22 -11.91
C PRO A 47 -27.85 -3.46 -10.61
N SER A 48 -28.53 -4.60 -10.54
CA SER A 48 -29.43 -4.92 -9.42
C SER A 48 -29.52 -6.43 -9.17
N TRP A 49 -29.77 -6.77 -7.90
CA TRP A 49 -29.98 -8.12 -7.40
C TRP A 49 -31.22 -8.15 -6.51
N ASP A 50 -31.94 -9.28 -6.54
CA ASP A 50 -33.08 -9.53 -5.66
C ASP A 50 -32.62 -9.62 -4.19
N SER A 51 -33.43 -9.06 -3.29
CA SER A 51 -33.18 -9.09 -1.85
C SER A 51 -34.49 -9.00 -1.04
N PRO A 52 -34.50 -9.41 0.24
CA PRO A 52 -35.67 -9.29 1.11
C PRO A 52 -36.20 -7.85 1.29
N TRP A 53 -35.40 -6.84 0.96
CA TRP A 53 -35.77 -5.43 1.07
C TRP A 53 -36.19 -4.83 -0.28
N GLY A 54 -36.03 -5.57 -1.38
CA GLY A 54 -36.27 -5.13 -2.76
C GLY A 54 -34.99 -5.06 -3.60
N ASP A 55 -35.18 -4.88 -4.90
CA ASP A 55 -34.12 -4.84 -5.91
C ASP A 55 -33.09 -3.74 -5.61
N GLY A 56 -31.82 -4.12 -5.53
CA GLY A 56 -30.75 -3.20 -5.19
C GLY A 56 -29.35 -3.77 -5.36
N ARG A 57 -28.40 -3.15 -4.66
CA ARG A 57 -26.99 -3.54 -4.67
C ARG A 57 -26.35 -3.26 -3.30
N PRO A 58 -25.27 -3.97 -2.96
CA PRO A 58 -24.58 -3.73 -1.70
C PRO A 58 -24.06 -2.29 -1.57
N GLY A 59 -24.01 -1.81 -0.32
CA GLY A 59 -23.28 -0.60 0.03
C GLY A 59 -21.77 -0.85 0.04
N TRP A 60 -20.97 0.19 -0.24
CA TRP A 60 -19.52 0.06 -0.43
C TRP A 60 -18.79 -0.72 0.68
N HIS A 61 -19.16 -0.51 1.94
CA HIS A 61 -18.45 -1.10 3.09
C HIS A 61 -18.82 -2.56 3.36
N ILE A 62 -20.08 -2.96 3.10
CA ILE A 62 -20.60 -4.28 3.51
C ILE A 62 -19.96 -5.43 2.73
N GLU A 63 -19.47 -5.14 1.52
CA GLU A 63 -18.82 -6.10 0.64
C GLU A 63 -17.57 -6.67 1.34
N CYS A 64 -16.68 -5.81 1.83
CA CYS A 64 -15.43 -6.19 2.49
C CYS A 64 -15.69 -7.00 3.76
N SER A 65 -16.52 -6.51 4.68
CA SER A 65 -16.81 -7.25 5.93
C SER A 65 -17.44 -8.62 5.67
N THR A 66 -18.34 -8.72 4.69
CA THR A 66 -18.99 -10.00 4.34
C THR A 66 -17.98 -10.97 3.73
N MET A 67 -17.20 -10.53 2.74
CA MET A 67 -16.23 -11.41 2.07
C MET A 67 -15.13 -11.89 3.01
N ILE A 68 -14.63 -11.01 3.89
CA ILE A 68 -13.60 -11.35 4.87
C ILE A 68 -14.14 -12.38 5.87
N SER A 69 -15.33 -12.13 6.44
CA SER A 69 -15.92 -13.04 7.43
C SER A 69 -16.14 -14.44 6.85
N GLU A 70 -16.63 -14.53 5.61
CA GLU A 70 -16.90 -15.81 4.94
C GLU A 70 -15.61 -16.54 4.53
N THR A 71 -14.58 -15.81 4.11
CA THR A 71 -13.37 -16.41 3.51
C THR A 71 -12.26 -16.68 4.53
N LEU A 72 -12.04 -15.73 5.44
CA LEU A 72 -10.92 -15.72 6.38
C LEU A 72 -11.37 -15.92 7.83
N GLY A 73 -12.67 -15.81 8.09
CA GLY A 73 -13.26 -15.85 9.41
C GLY A 73 -13.50 -14.46 10.00
N LYS A 74 -14.09 -14.47 11.18
CA LYS A 74 -14.57 -13.30 11.92
C LYS A 74 -13.46 -12.35 12.40
N THR A 75 -12.28 -12.88 12.66
CA THR A 75 -11.12 -12.10 13.10
C THR A 75 -9.94 -12.43 12.21
N ILE A 76 -9.33 -11.40 11.63
CA ILE A 76 -8.11 -11.53 10.84
C ILE A 76 -6.92 -10.88 11.54
N ASP A 77 -5.71 -11.31 11.20
CA ASP A 77 -4.50 -10.74 11.82
C ASP A 77 -4.19 -9.34 11.27
N PHE A 78 -4.20 -9.17 9.95
CA PHE A 78 -3.82 -7.93 9.28
C PHE A 78 -4.92 -7.49 8.33
N HIS A 79 -5.41 -6.26 8.50
CA HIS A 79 -6.26 -5.59 7.53
C HIS A 79 -5.56 -4.35 6.99
N CYS A 80 -5.41 -4.29 5.66
CA CYS A 80 -4.55 -3.32 5.00
C CYS A 80 -5.34 -2.42 4.04
N GLY A 81 -4.88 -1.19 3.83
CA GLY A 81 -5.46 -0.30 2.82
C GLY A 81 -4.69 1.01 2.66
N GLY A 82 -5.16 1.89 1.77
CA GLY A 82 -4.68 3.27 1.74
C GLY A 82 -5.11 4.03 3.00
N ILE A 83 -4.34 5.04 3.42
CA ILE A 83 -4.68 5.89 4.58
C ILE A 83 -6.04 6.58 4.45
N ASP A 84 -6.52 6.78 3.23
CA ASP A 84 -7.86 7.29 2.91
C ASP A 84 -8.98 6.29 3.25
N LEU A 85 -8.68 4.99 3.33
CA LEU A 85 -9.65 3.97 3.71
C LEU A 85 -9.87 3.86 5.22
N ILE A 86 -9.01 4.47 6.05
CA ILE A 86 -9.23 4.55 7.51
C ILE A 86 -10.66 5.03 7.80
N PHE A 87 -11.08 6.10 7.13
CA PHE A 87 -12.42 6.66 7.27
C PHE A 87 -12.98 7.11 5.91
N PRO A 88 -14.23 6.75 5.57
CA PRO A 88 -15.17 6.00 6.41
C PRO A 88 -15.05 4.47 6.27
N HIS A 89 -14.21 3.96 5.37
CA HIS A 89 -14.31 2.58 4.92
C HIS A 89 -14.07 1.54 6.02
N HIS A 90 -12.85 1.48 6.56
CA HIS A 90 -12.47 0.50 7.58
C HIS A 90 -13.20 0.74 8.91
N GLU A 91 -13.51 1.99 9.25
CA GLU A 91 -14.35 2.32 10.40
C GLU A 91 -15.74 1.69 10.28
N ASN A 92 -16.34 1.74 9.09
CA ASN A 92 -17.65 1.15 8.83
C ASN A 92 -17.59 -0.38 8.80
N GLU A 93 -16.48 -0.98 8.35
CA GLU A 93 -16.29 -2.43 8.41
C GLU A 93 -16.23 -2.94 9.86
N ILE A 94 -15.54 -2.22 10.75
CA ILE A 94 -15.54 -2.51 12.19
C ILE A 94 -16.96 -2.42 12.74
N ALA A 95 -17.69 -1.35 12.42
CA ALA A 95 -19.04 -1.14 12.90
C ALA A 95 -20.03 -2.20 12.39
N GLN A 96 -19.88 -2.65 11.14
CA GLN A 96 -20.69 -3.72 10.54
C GLN A 96 -20.43 -5.06 11.23
N SER A 97 -19.15 -5.42 11.40
CA SER A 97 -18.75 -6.70 12.01
C SER A 97 -19.17 -6.78 13.47
N LYS A 98 -18.94 -5.71 14.24
CA LYS A 98 -19.43 -5.62 15.64
C LYS A 98 -20.94 -5.48 15.76
N GLY A 99 -21.61 -5.04 14.70
CA GLY A 99 -23.07 -5.04 14.59
C GLY A 99 -23.66 -6.45 14.51
N VAL A 100 -22.89 -7.43 14.03
CA VAL A 100 -23.25 -8.85 14.01
C VAL A 100 -22.94 -9.52 15.35
N ASP A 101 -21.74 -9.31 15.89
CA ASP A 101 -21.32 -9.81 17.20
C ASP A 101 -20.50 -8.76 17.94
N ILE A 102 -21.03 -8.27 19.06
CA ILE A 102 -20.43 -7.18 19.84
C ILE A 102 -19.05 -7.52 20.42
N ASN A 103 -18.74 -8.82 20.58
CA ASN A 103 -17.46 -9.28 21.11
C ASN A 103 -16.41 -9.53 20.02
N GLU A 104 -16.78 -9.36 18.75
CA GLU A 104 -15.90 -9.62 17.61
C GLU A 104 -14.83 -8.53 17.48
N ASN A 105 -13.57 -8.95 17.45
CA ASN A 105 -12.49 -8.10 16.97
C ASN A 105 -12.30 -8.36 15.47
N PHE A 106 -12.58 -7.39 14.61
CA PHE A 106 -12.49 -7.62 13.17
C PHE A 106 -11.06 -7.87 12.70
N ALA A 107 -10.09 -7.07 13.18
CA ALA A 107 -8.68 -7.23 12.85
C ALA A 107 -7.75 -6.94 14.05
N ASN A 108 -6.66 -7.70 14.18
CA ASN A 108 -5.65 -7.48 15.24
C ASN A 108 -4.73 -6.30 14.93
N TYR A 109 -4.38 -6.11 13.66
CA TYR A 109 -3.48 -5.06 13.18
C TYR A 109 -4.05 -4.38 11.93
N TRP A 110 -3.96 -3.06 11.90
CA TRP A 110 -4.37 -2.23 10.77
C TRP A 110 -3.16 -1.56 10.15
N LEU A 111 -2.93 -1.79 8.85
CA LEU A 111 -1.76 -1.28 8.13
C LEU A 111 -2.23 -0.35 7.00
N HIS A 112 -1.86 0.92 7.10
CA HIS A 112 -2.28 1.94 6.14
C HIS A 112 -1.09 2.55 5.40
N ASN A 113 -1.08 2.43 4.07
CA ASN A 113 -0.05 3.08 3.27
C ASN A 113 -0.33 4.57 3.07
N GLY A 114 0.74 5.37 3.05
CA GLY A 114 0.69 6.81 2.82
C GLY A 114 0.22 7.15 1.40
N MET A 115 -0.16 8.43 1.24
CA MET A 115 -0.60 8.96 -0.05
C MET A 115 0.56 9.20 -1.01
N LEU A 116 0.30 9.07 -2.30
CA LEU A 116 1.19 9.53 -3.34
C LEU A 116 0.85 10.99 -3.70
N ASN A 117 1.80 11.90 -3.52
CA ASN A 117 1.66 13.30 -3.88
C ASN A 117 2.25 13.53 -5.26
N LEU A 118 1.44 14.02 -6.18
CA LEU A 118 1.85 14.29 -7.55
C LEU A 118 2.39 15.71 -7.63
N SER A 119 3.71 15.84 -7.64
CA SER A 119 4.38 17.14 -7.72
C SER A 119 4.23 17.76 -9.12
N GLY A 120 3.98 19.07 -9.18
CA GLY A 120 4.23 19.87 -10.39
C GLY A 120 3.06 20.19 -11.33
N LYS A 121 1.87 19.61 -11.16
CA LYS A 121 0.58 20.06 -11.74
C LYS A 121 -0.56 19.24 -11.16
N LYS A 122 -1.72 19.85 -10.94
CA LYS A 122 -2.94 19.12 -10.56
C LYS A 122 -3.25 18.12 -11.69
N MET A 123 -2.99 16.84 -11.46
CA MET A 123 -3.36 15.79 -12.42
C MET A 123 -4.88 15.74 -12.46
N SER A 124 -5.48 16.40 -13.46
CA SER A 124 -6.92 16.35 -13.70
C SER A 124 -7.18 15.55 -14.97
N LYS A 125 -8.18 14.65 -14.94
CA LYS A 125 -8.64 13.94 -16.13
C LYS A 125 -9.04 14.90 -17.26
N SER A 126 -9.45 16.13 -16.91
CA SER A 126 -9.78 17.21 -17.85
C SER A 126 -8.57 17.85 -18.55
N ASP A 127 -7.38 17.82 -17.94
CA ASP A 127 -6.17 18.42 -18.52
C ASP A 127 -5.29 17.43 -19.30
N GLY A 128 -5.74 16.17 -19.43
CA GLY A 128 -5.07 15.12 -20.22
C GLY A 128 -3.72 14.63 -19.67
N ASN A 129 -3.29 15.09 -18.49
CA ASN A 129 -1.97 14.82 -17.92
C ASN A 129 -2.01 13.79 -16.78
N VAL A 130 -2.79 12.71 -16.91
CA VAL A 130 -2.76 11.59 -15.96
C VAL A 130 -2.37 10.34 -16.73
N LYS A 131 -1.10 9.94 -16.63
CA LYS A 131 -0.65 8.63 -17.11
C LYS A 131 -1.17 7.56 -16.15
N LEU A 132 -1.66 6.47 -16.70
CA LEU A 132 -1.99 5.26 -15.95
C LEU A 132 -0.71 4.52 -15.55
N LEU A 133 -0.82 3.64 -14.56
CA LEU A 133 0.33 2.87 -14.06
C LEU A 133 1.02 2.06 -15.17
N ASN A 134 0.24 1.46 -16.08
CA ASN A 134 0.79 0.69 -17.20
C ASN A 134 1.65 1.55 -18.14
N GLU A 135 1.29 2.81 -18.37
CA GLU A 135 2.08 3.71 -19.20
C GLU A 135 3.46 3.99 -18.55
N TYR A 136 3.49 4.18 -17.23
CA TYR A 136 4.76 4.30 -16.50
C TYR A 136 5.57 3.00 -16.51
N ILE A 137 4.92 1.84 -16.40
CA ILE A 137 5.60 0.55 -16.49
C ILE A 137 6.20 0.33 -17.89
N ASP A 138 5.49 0.72 -18.94
CA ASP A 138 5.96 0.60 -20.33
C ASP A 138 7.17 1.52 -20.59
N GLU A 139 7.18 2.72 -20.01
CA GLU A 139 8.26 3.71 -20.20
C GLU A 139 9.50 3.45 -19.32
N TYR A 140 9.30 3.09 -18.05
CA TYR A 140 10.37 2.97 -17.06
C TYR A 140 10.73 1.53 -16.69
N GLY A 141 9.83 0.58 -16.90
CA GLY A 141 9.94 -0.80 -16.45
C GLY A 141 9.39 -1.02 -15.04
N GLY A 142 8.76 -2.18 -14.82
CA GLY A 142 8.13 -2.53 -13.55
C GLY A 142 9.08 -2.51 -12.35
N ASP A 143 10.33 -2.95 -12.51
CA ASP A 143 11.33 -2.93 -11.44
C ASP A 143 11.68 -1.49 -11.03
N VAL A 144 11.71 -0.53 -11.96
CA VAL A 144 11.99 0.88 -11.63
C VAL A 144 10.83 1.46 -10.82
N VAL A 145 9.59 1.23 -11.26
CA VAL A 145 8.39 1.68 -10.55
C VAL A 145 8.30 1.04 -9.16
N ARG A 146 8.59 -0.26 -9.04
CA ARG A 146 8.61 -0.97 -7.75
C ARG A 146 9.70 -0.43 -6.82
N PHE A 147 10.92 -0.24 -7.32
CA PHE A 147 12.03 0.28 -6.51
C PHE A 147 11.73 1.70 -6.02
N PHE A 148 11.06 2.52 -6.85
CA PHE A 148 10.67 3.87 -6.47
C PHE A 148 9.86 3.88 -5.18
N PHE A 149 8.89 2.98 -5.01
CA PHE A 149 8.09 2.89 -3.78
C PHE A 149 8.89 2.47 -2.54
N LEU A 150 10.00 1.74 -2.70
CA LEU A 150 10.84 1.34 -1.56
C LEU A 150 11.70 2.49 -1.00
N ARG A 151 11.80 3.61 -1.74
CA ARG A 151 12.57 4.80 -1.33
C ARG A 151 11.92 5.57 -0.19
N ALA A 152 10.62 5.36 0.04
CA ALA A 152 9.88 5.94 1.16
C ALA A 152 9.35 4.82 2.07
N HIS A 153 9.15 5.14 3.34
CA HIS A 153 8.48 4.21 4.25
C HIS A 153 7.02 4.07 3.81
N TYR A 154 6.45 2.87 3.81
CA TYR A 154 5.11 2.64 3.23
C TYR A 154 4.01 3.52 3.85
N ARG A 155 4.17 3.91 5.12
CA ARG A 155 3.26 4.79 5.88
C ARG A 155 3.42 6.29 5.58
N SER A 156 4.55 6.69 4.99
CA SER A 156 4.84 8.09 4.73
C SER A 156 4.24 8.54 3.40
N PRO A 157 3.74 9.79 3.30
CA PRO A 157 3.44 10.37 2.00
C PRO A 157 4.71 10.38 1.13
N GLN A 158 4.55 10.04 -0.15
CA GLN A 158 5.66 10.00 -1.09
C GLN A 158 5.41 10.96 -2.24
N GLU A 159 6.37 11.84 -2.51
CA GLU A 159 6.33 12.68 -3.71
C GLU A 159 6.67 11.86 -4.95
N PHE A 160 5.88 12.05 -5.98
CA PHE A 160 6.03 11.42 -7.29
C PHE A 160 6.33 12.46 -8.35
N SER A 161 7.34 12.15 -9.18
CA SER A 161 7.65 12.85 -10.42
C SER A 161 8.40 11.91 -11.37
N GLU A 162 8.30 12.19 -12.67
CA GLU A 162 9.07 11.46 -13.69
C GLU A 162 10.59 11.62 -13.48
N GLN A 163 11.04 12.76 -12.96
CA GLN A 163 12.44 12.97 -12.60
C GLN A 163 12.89 11.97 -11.53
N LEU A 164 12.07 11.73 -10.49
CA LEU A 164 12.39 10.75 -9.44
C LEU A 164 12.40 9.32 -9.99
N LEU A 165 11.59 9.00 -11.00
CA LEU A 165 11.65 7.71 -11.70
C LEU A 165 12.94 7.56 -12.52
N GLU A 166 13.40 8.59 -13.22
CA GLU A 166 14.69 8.56 -13.93
C GLU A 166 15.88 8.37 -12.98
N GLU A 167 15.88 9.05 -11.83
CA GLU A 167 16.88 8.85 -10.78
C GLU A 167 16.85 7.41 -10.24
N THR A 168 15.66 6.85 -10.09
CA THR A 168 15.45 5.48 -9.64
C THR A 168 16.01 4.48 -10.65
N LYS A 169 15.75 4.71 -11.95
CA LYS A 169 16.27 3.89 -13.05
C LYS A 169 17.79 3.82 -13.06
N LYS A 170 18.45 4.97 -12.84
CA LYS A 170 19.92 5.03 -12.73
C LYS A 170 20.42 4.25 -11.51
N THR A 171 19.78 4.41 -10.36
CA THR A 171 20.12 3.70 -9.12
C THR A 171 20.02 2.19 -9.30
N LEU A 172 18.90 1.71 -9.86
CA LEU A 172 18.68 0.29 -10.12
C LEU A 172 19.68 -0.27 -11.14
N SER A 173 20.04 0.51 -12.17
CA SER A 173 21.05 0.10 -13.16
C SER A 173 22.43 -0.10 -12.52
N ASN A 174 22.83 0.79 -11.61
CA ASN A 174 24.08 0.65 -10.87
C ASN A 174 24.07 -0.58 -9.95
N LEU A 175 22.95 -0.85 -9.30
CA LEU A 175 22.76 -2.02 -8.45
C LEU A 175 22.84 -3.33 -9.25
N ALA A 176 22.23 -3.37 -10.44
CA ALA A 176 22.30 -4.51 -11.34
C ALA A 176 23.73 -4.75 -11.86
N GLU A 177 24.49 -3.68 -12.15
CA GLU A 177 25.90 -3.83 -12.55
C GLU A 177 26.78 -4.28 -11.38
N PHE A 178 26.54 -3.78 -10.16
CA PHE A 178 27.27 -4.20 -8.96
C PHE A 178 27.12 -5.71 -8.72
N THR A 179 25.88 -6.22 -8.79
CA THR A 179 25.52 -7.63 -8.55
C THR A 179 25.69 -8.55 -9.77
N LYS A 180 26.28 -8.03 -10.86
CA LYS A 180 26.46 -8.80 -12.09
C LYS A 180 27.44 -9.95 -11.92
N GLY A 181 27.13 -11.07 -12.57
CA GLY A 181 27.99 -12.26 -12.62
C GLY A 181 27.99 -13.10 -11.35
N VAL A 182 27.15 -12.77 -10.35
CA VAL A 182 26.97 -13.59 -9.15
C VAL A 182 25.55 -14.15 -9.06
N VAL A 183 25.43 -15.26 -8.34
CA VAL A 183 24.16 -15.85 -7.92
C VAL A 183 23.75 -15.28 -6.56
N ALA A 184 22.45 -15.13 -6.32
CA ALA A 184 21.93 -14.66 -5.05
C ALA A 184 22.19 -15.70 -3.95
N GLU A 185 22.99 -15.34 -2.95
CA GLU A 185 23.30 -16.20 -1.80
C GLU A 185 23.53 -15.32 -0.56
N PRO A 186 23.01 -15.69 0.62
CA PRO A 186 23.15 -14.93 1.87
C PRO A 186 24.53 -15.16 2.54
N ASN A 187 25.62 -14.89 1.82
CA ASN A 187 27.00 -15.21 2.26
C ASN A 187 27.67 -14.15 3.15
N ASP A 188 27.11 -12.94 3.19
CA ASP A 188 27.48 -11.87 4.09
C ASP A 188 26.43 -11.74 5.20
N ASN A 189 26.80 -12.11 6.43
CA ASN A 189 25.89 -12.12 7.58
C ASN A 189 25.43 -10.72 7.98
N GLU A 190 26.29 -9.72 7.86
CA GLU A 190 25.97 -8.36 8.28
C GLU A 190 24.85 -7.77 7.42
N ILE A 191 24.90 -7.99 6.10
CA ILE A 191 23.82 -7.58 5.18
C ILE A 191 22.51 -8.30 5.50
N VAL A 192 22.57 -9.60 5.83
CA VAL A 192 21.36 -10.38 6.18
C VAL A 192 20.77 -9.90 7.50
N GLU A 193 21.60 -9.61 8.50
CA GLU A 193 21.16 -9.05 9.79
C GLU A 193 20.57 -7.65 9.62
N THR A 194 21.21 -6.78 8.83
CA THR A 194 20.67 -5.46 8.45
C THR A 194 19.31 -5.60 7.78
N PHE A 195 19.16 -6.55 6.84
CA PHE A 195 17.89 -6.82 6.17
C PHE A 195 16.80 -7.21 7.17
N ILE A 196 17.04 -8.21 8.00
CA ILE A 196 16.07 -8.68 9.01
C ILE A 196 15.71 -7.55 9.98
N LYS A 197 16.70 -6.80 10.46
CA LYS A 197 16.49 -5.69 11.39
C LYS A 197 15.63 -4.59 10.79
N CYS A 198 15.89 -4.19 9.53
CA CYS A 198 15.09 -3.16 8.87
C CYS A 198 13.68 -3.64 8.53
N MET A 199 13.52 -4.90 8.12
CA MET A 199 12.20 -5.46 7.82
C MET A 199 11.34 -5.65 9.09
N ASN A 200 11.95 -6.01 10.22
CA ASN A 200 11.28 -6.11 11.52
C ASN A 200 11.00 -4.75 12.17
N ASP A 201 11.63 -3.68 11.68
CA ASP A 201 11.35 -2.29 12.06
C ASP A 201 10.25 -1.72 11.16
N ASP A 202 9.04 -2.29 11.22
CA ASP A 202 7.87 -1.86 10.42
C ASP A 202 8.15 -1.76 8.90
N MET A 203 8.89 -2.72 8.34
CA MET A 203 9.28 -2.73 6.92
C MET A 203 10.01 -1.44 6.48
N ASN A 204 11.00 -0.98 7.26
CA ASN A 204 11.75 0.24 7.01
C ASN A 204 12.73 0.12 5.82
N THR A 205 12.16 0.11 4.61
CA THR A 205 12.91 0.00 3.35
C THR A 205 13.84 1.19 3.07
N PRO A 206 13.54 2.47 3.43
CA PRO A 206 14.49 3.55 3.23
C PRO A 206 15.79 3.35 4.02
N LYS A 207 15.68 2.89 5.27
CA LYS A 207 16.84 2.59 6.11
C LYS A 207 17.65 1.42 5.54
N LEU A 208 16.97 0.35 5.13
CA LEU A 208 17.59 -0.79 4.46
C LEU A 208 18.40 -0.35 3.23
N LEU A 209 17.81 0.48 2.37
CA LEU A 209 18.49 0.99 1.18
C LEU A 209 19.73 1.81 1.56
N GLY A 210 19.62 2.68 2.56
CA GLY A 210 20.75 3.45 3.08
C GLY A 210 21.92 2.57 3.52
N GLU A 211 21.65 1.61 4.42
CA GLU A 211 22.68 0.70 4.96
C GLU A 211 23.30 -0.19 3.85
N ILE A 212 22.49 -0.69 2.90
CA ILE A 212 23.00 -1.48 1.78
C ILE A 212 23.90 -0.65 0.85
N PHE A 213 23.51 0.59 0.53
CA PHE A 213 24.32 1.43 -0.36
C PHE A 213 25.65 1.86 0.29
N GLU A 214 25.70 2.02 1.60
CA GLU A 214 26.95 2.19 2.34
C GLU A 214 27.85 0.95 2.20
N LYS A 215 27.30 -0.26 2.39
CA LYS A 215 28.05 -1.52 2.18
C LYS A 215 28.57 -1.69 0.75
N ILE A 216 27.77 -1.32 -0.26
CA ILE A 216 28.17 -1.34 -1.67
C ILE A 216 29.36 -0.41 -1.91
N LYS A 217 29.37 0.77 -1.29
CA LYS A 217 30.46 1.75 -1.42
C LYS A 217 31.76 1.22 -0.82
N ASP A 218 31.69 0.61 0.36
CA ASP A 218 32.85 0.08 1.08
C ASP A 218 33.45 -1.16 0.39
N ALA A 219 32.63 -1.94 -0.33
CA ALA A 219 33.06 -3.12 -1.06
C ALA A 219 34.18 -2.85 -2.09
N ASN A 220 34.30 -1.61 -2.60
CA ASN A 220 35.35 -1.26 -3.56
C ASN A 220 36.78 -1.33 -2.97
N ASN A 221 36.91 -1.34 -1.64
CA ASN A 221 38.20 -1.38 -0.94
C ASN A 221 38.55 -2.77 -0.40
N LEU A 222 37.71 -3.78 -0.64
CA LEU A 222 37.89 -5.13 -0.13
C LEU A 222 38.58 -6.05 -1.14
N ASP A 223 39.03 -7.21 -0.67
CA ASP A 223 39.50 -8.27 -1.57
C ASP A 223 38.33 -8.86 -2.40
N GLN A 224 38.70 -9.67 -3.40
CA GLN A 224 37.74 -10.26 -4.34
C GLN A 224 36.75 -11.21 -3.66
N GLU A 225 37.15 -11.93 -2.62
CA GLU A 225 36.29 -12.91 -1.94
C GLU A 225 35.21 -12.19 -1.14
N ASN A 226 35.60 -11.20 -0.32
CA ASN A 226 34.68 -10.40 0.47
C ASN A 226 33.76 -9.55 -0.41
N THR A 227 34.29 -8.96 -1.49
CA THR A 227 33.47 -8.27 -2.49
C THR A 227 32.41 -9.20 -3.10
N LYS A 228 32.78 -10.46 -3.39
CA LYS A 228 31.84 -11.44 -3.93
C LYS A 228 30.73 -11.77 -2.93
N LYS A 229 31.05 -12.00 -1.65
CA LYS A 229 30.04 -12.28 -0.60
C LYS A 229 29.01 -11.14 -0.49
N ILE A 230 29.48 -9.89 -0.46
CA ILE A 230 28.60 -8.71 -0.46
C ILE A 230 27.70 -8.70 -1.68
N LYS A 231 28.25 -8.87 -2.90
CA LYS A 231 27.45 -8.89 -4.13
C LYS A 231 26.36 -9.96 -4.10
N GLN A 232 26.68 -11.15 -3.61
CA GLN A 232 25.72 -12.25 -3.50
C GLN A 232 24.60 -11.95 -2.50
N SER A 233 24.94 -11.44 -1.31
CA SER A 233 23.95 -11.08 -0.28
C SER A 233 23.06 -9.92 -0.71
N VAL A 234 23.64 -8.88 -1.34
CA VAL A 234 22.85 -7.77 -1.90
C VAL A 234 21.85 -8.30 -2.91
N LYS A 235 22.30 -9.15 -3.84
CA LYS A 235 21.41 -9.74 -4.84
C LYS A 235 20.30 -10.58 -4.20
N TYR A 236 20.64 -11.39 -3.19
CA TYR A 236 19.67 -12.15 -2.40
C TYR A 236 18.59 -11.28 -1.76
N VAL A 237 18.98 -10.20 -1.07
CA VAL A 237 18.02 -9.28 -0.44
C VAL A 237 17.07 -8.68 -1.49
N PHE A 238 17.58 -8.24 -2.63
CA PHE A 238 16.74 -7.67 -3.68
C PHE A 238 15.87 -8.72 -4.38
N GLU A 239 16.31 -9.97 -4.52
CA GLU A 239 15.45 -11.07 -5.00
C GLU A 239 14.29 -11.36 -4.02
N VAL A 240 14.54 -11.35 -2.71
CA VAL A 240 13.48 -11.45 -1.69
C VAL A 240 12.49 -10.28 -1.79
N LEU A 241 12.98 -9.08 -2.06
CA LEU A 241 12.15 -7.90 -2.32
C LEU A 241 11.48 -7.91 -3.72
N GLY A 242 11.66 -8.96 -4.50
CA GLY A 242 10.96 -9.18 -5.78
C GLY A 242 11.64 -8.54 -7.00
N PHE A 243 12.94 -8.25 -6.94
CA PHE A 243 13.71 -7.74 -8.08
C PHE A 243 14.55 -8.84 -8.71
N GLN A 244 14.62 -8.85 -10.04
CA GLN A 244 15.47 -9.82 -10.74
C GLN A 244 16.90 -9.30 -11.00
N LEU A 245 17.11 -7.98 -10.83
CA LEU A 245 18.40 -7.28 -11.04
C LEU A 245 19.13 -7.74 -12.31
N LYS A 246 18.40 -7.84 -13.42
CA LYS A 246 18.98 -8.21 -14.70
C LYS A 246 19.82 -7.03 -15.22
N SER A 247 21.09 -7.28 -15.53
CA SER A 247 21.90 -6.32 -16.28
C SER A 247 21.19 -6.05 -17.61
N SER A 248 20.92 -4.79 -17.92
CA SER A 248 20.33 -4.42 -19.19
C SER A 248 21.22 -4.95 -20.32
N LYS A 249 20.64 -5.77 -21.21
CA LYS A 249 21.27 -5.96 -22.52
C LYS A 249 21.34 -4.55 -23.10
N LYS A 250 22.55 -4.06 -23.41
CA LYS A 250 22.69 -2.90 -24.29
C LYS A 250 21.80 -3.16 -25.50
N ILE A 251 20.76 -2.34 -25.65
CA ILE A 251 20.02 -2.27 -26.90
C ILE A 251 21.05 -1.69 -27.88
N SER A 252 21.57 -2.55 -28.74
CA SER A 252 22.40 -2.18 -29.89
C SER A 252 21.56 -1.42 -30.91
#